data_AF-X1TTF7-F1
#
_entry.id   AF-X1TTF7-F1
#
_cell.length_a   1.000
_cell.length_b   1.000
_cell.length_c   1.000
_cell.angle_alpha   90.00
_cell.angle_beta   90.00
_cell.angle_gamma   90.00
#
_symmetry.space_group_name_H-M   'P 1'
#
loop_
_entity.id
_entity.type
_entity.pdbx_description
1 polymer ?
#
loop_
_entity_poly.entity_id
_entity_poly.type
_entity_poly.pdbx_seq_one_letter_code
_entity_poly.pdbx_strand_id
1 'polypeptide(L)'
;MALYAGLDVGTTTLSVVILHVKTGQLLARNTVANTVDTTARKSREWGQAELDLERLRTLIVQVLAQYPLLATGCIMAAVHWAAWTARTRRRLLTPR
;
A
#
# COMPACT_ATOMS: atom_id res chain seq x y z
N MET A 1 1.72 -21.49 -9.72
CA MET A 1 0.60 -21.07 -8.86
C MET A 1 0.53 -19.56 -8.91
N ALA A 2 -0.63 -18.95 -9.18
CA ALA A 2 -0.75 -17.49 -9.30
C ALA A 2 -1.32 -16.90 -8.00
N LEU A 3 -0.68 -15.84 -7.51
CA LEU A 3 -1.03 -15.14 -6.27
C LEU A 3 -1.36 -13.69 -6.55
N TYR A 4 -2.31 -13.13 -5.81
CA TYR A 4 -2.62 -11.70 -5.79
C TYR A 4 -2.23 -11.12 -4.45
N ALA A 5 -1.47 -10.02 -4.45
CA ALA A 5 -1.17 -9.25 -3.26
C ALA A 5 -2.04 -7.98 -3.25
N GLY A 6 -2.94 -7.89 -2.28
CA GLY A 6 -3.69 -6.67 -1.99
C GLY A 6 -2.95 -5.82 -0.96
N LEU A 7 -2.81 -4.53 -1.24
CA LEU A 7 -2.22 -3.54 -0.33
C LEU A 7 -3.31 -2.54 0.07
N ASP A 8 -3.54 -2.37 1.36
CA ASP A 8 -4.38 -1.33 1.93
C ASP A 8 -3.50 -0.36 2.72
N VAL A 9 -3.33 0.85 2.17
CA VAL A 9 -2.45 1.87 2.70
C VAL A 9 -3.29 2.90 3.45
N GLY A 10 -3.43 2.70 4.76
CA GLY A 10 -4.02 3.66 5.66
C GLY A 10 -3.02 4.70 6.15
N THR A 11 -3.55 5.73 6.81
CA THR A 11 -2.74 6.73 7.51
C THR A 11 -1.97 6.10 8.68
N THR A 12 -2.64 5.26 9.47
CA THR A 12 -2.07 4.65 10.68
C THR A 12 -1.63 3.21 10.51
N THR A 13 -2.02 2.56 9.43
CA THR A 13 -1.69 1.14 9.19
C THR A 13 -1.41 0.86 7.72
N LEU A 14 -0.57 -0.13 7.47
CA LEU A 14 -0.40 -0.77 6.17
C LEU A 14 -0.83 -2.22 6.32
N SER A 15 -1.80 -2.65 5.52
CA SER A 15 -2.21 -4.06 5.46
C SER A 15 -1.85 -4.68 4.12
N VAL A 16 -1.38 -5.93 4.16
CA VAL A 16 -1.12 -6.78 3.00
C VAL A 16 -1.95 -8.04 3.13
N VAL A 17 -2.62 -8.43 2.05
CA VAL A 17 -3.33 -9.70 1.93
C VAL A 17 -2.82 -10.49 0.73
N ILE A 18 -2.65 -11.79 0.88
CA ILE A 18 -2.23 -12.70 -0.19
C ILE A 18 -3.38 -13.63 -0.50
N LEU A 19 -3.83 -13.62 -1.76
CA LEU A 19 -4.94 -14.43 -2.24
C LEU A 19 -4.47 -15.43 -3.29
N HIS A 20 -5.04 -16.63 -3.26
CA HIS A 20 -4.93 -17.58 -4.36
C HIS A 20 -5.83 -17.13 -5.52
N VAL A 21 -5.27 -16.89 -6.70
CA VAL A 21 -6.00 -16.24 -7.81
C VAL A 21 -7.20 -17.06 -8.29
N LYS A 22 -7.07 -18.38 -8.37
CA LYS A 22 -8.16 -19.22 -8.94
C LYS A 22 -9.32 -19.44 -7.98
N THR A 23 -9.04 -19.53 -6.68
CA THR A 23 -10.05 -19.90 -5.67
C THR A 23 -10.53 -18.70 -4.86
N GLY A 24 -9.83 -17.55 -4.94
CA GLY A 24 -10.08 -16.40 -4.08
C GLY A 24 -9.70 -16.62 -2.62
N GLN A 25 -9.10 -17.77 -2.28
CA GLN A 25 -8.77 -18.12 -0.89
C GLN A 25 -7.72 -17.16 -0.33
N LEU A 26 -7.99 -16.63 0.86
CA LEU A 26 -7.00 -15.89 1.64
C LEU A 26 -5.94 -16.85 2.17
N LEU A 27 -4.69 -16.64 1.73
CA LEU A 27 -3.54 -17.45 2.13
C LEU A 27 -2.77 -16.80 3.28
N ALA A 28 -2.68 -15.47 3.29
CA ALA A 28 -1.99 -14.75 4.34
C ALA A 28 -2.49 -13.31 4.48
N ARG A 29 -2.31 -12.74 5.67
CA ARG A 29 -2.57 -11.34 5.97
C ARG A 29 -1.53 -10.84 6.96
N ASN A 30 -1.04 -9.62 6.77
CA ASN A 30 -0.28 -8.90 7.77
C ASN A 30 -0.75 -7.44 7.81
N THR A 31 -0.84 -6.87 9.01
CA THR A 31 -1.12 -5.46 9.23
C THR A 31 -0.03 -4.92 10.13
N VAL A 32 0.68 -3.89 9.66
CA VAL A 32 1.73 -3.21 10.42
C VAL A 32 1.32 -1.76 10.68
N ALA A 33 1.85 -1.18 11.77
CA ALA A 33 1.68 0.24 12.02
C ALA A 33 2.34 1.06 10.90
N ASN A 34 1.61 2.04 10.39
CA ASN A 34 2.12 3.09 9.54
C ASN A 34 2.14 4.39 10.36
N THR A 35 3.17 5.19 10.18
CA THR A 35 3.30 6.45 10.93
C THR A 35 3.15 7.59 9.95
N VAL A 36 2.11 8.39 10.15
CA VAL A 36 2.04 9.73 9.54
C VAL A 36 2.91 10.62 10.39
N ASP A 37 4.06 11.04 9.87
CA ASP A 37 4.93 11.96 10.58
C ASP A 37 4.95 13.30 9.87
N THR A 38 4.48 14.31 10.58
CA THR A 38 4.49 15.69 10.13
C THR A 38 5.79 16.33 10.58
N THR A 39 6.70 16.48 9.63
CA THR A 39 8.08 16.92 9.83
C THR A 39 8.18 18.40 10.25
N ALA A 40 7.12 19.19 10.11
CA ALA A 40 7.09 20.58 10.58
C ALA A 40 6.15 20.77 11.78
N ARG A 41 6.70 21.26 12.90
CA ARG A 41 5.96 21.61 14.12
C ARG A 41 4.75 22.53 13.85
N LYS A 42 4.90 23.48 12.92
CA LYS A 42 3.85 24.40 12.49
C LYS A 42 2.68 23.70 11.75
N SER A 43 2.96 22.61 11.03
CA SER A 43 1.96 21.79 10.33
C SER A 43 1.17 20.91 11.30
N ARG A 44 1.79 20.43 12.38
CA ARG A 44 1.09 19.72 13.48
C ARG A 44 0.05 20.60 14.17
N GLU A 45 0.40 21.85 14.45
CA GLU A 45 -0.49 22.81 15.10
C GLU A 45 -1.74 23.13 14.26
N TRP A 46 -1.67 22.93 12.93
CA TRP A 46 -2.78 23.17 12.00
C TRP A 46 -3.53 21.88 11.62
N GLY A 47 -3.22 20.75 12.27
CA GLY A 47 -3.87 19.47 12.01
C GLY A 47 -3.54 18.85 10.66
N GLN A 48 -2.50 19.32 9.97
CA GLN A 48 -2.04 18.68 8.73
C GLN A 48 -1.34 17.37 9.09
N ALA A 49 -1.65 16.31 8.34
CA ALA A 49 -1.09 14.98 8.49
C ALA A 49 -0.67 14.48 7.11
N GLU A 50 0.63 14.40 6.84
CA GLU A 50 1.17 14.01 5.53
C GLU A 50 1.89 12.66 5.62
N LEU A 51 1.67 11.82 4.61
CA LEU A 51 2.35 10.54 4.49
C LEU A 51 3.78 10.75 3.98
N ASP A 52 4.75 10.24 4.74
CA ASP A 52 6.12 10.09 4.26
C ASP A 52 6.17 8.94 3.24
N LEU A 53 6.31 9.30 1.96
CA LEU A 53 6.29 8.35 0.84
C LEU A 53 7.51 7.43 0.80
N GLU A 54 8.69 7.89 1.22
CA GLU A 54 9.90 7.05 1.24
C GLU A 54 9.85 6.04 2.39
N ARG A 55 9.37 6.48 3.56
CA ARG A 55 9.10 5.58 4.68
C ARG A 55 8.03 4.55 4.31
N LEU A 56 6.93 4.99 3.68
CA LEU A 56 5.88 4.10 3.23
C LEU A 56 6.39 3.08 2.20
N ARG A 57 7.17 3.51 1.22
CA ARG A 57 7.81 2.62 0.24
C ARG A 57 8.67 1.56 0.92
N THR A 58 9.51 1.98 1.87
CA THR A 58 10.37 1.08 2.64
C THR A 58 9.54 0.05 3.41
N LEU A 59 8.47 0.50 4.06
CA LEU A 59 7.56 -0.35 4.81
C LEU A 59 6.85 -1.38 3.90
N ILE A 60 6.39 -0.96 2.71
CA ILE A 60 5.79 -1.86 1.72
C ILE A 60 6.76 -2.96 1.30
N VAL A 61 8.01 -2.60 0.98
CA VAL A 61 9.03 -3.59 0.60
C VAL A 61 9.30 -4.57 1.73
N GLN A 62 9.43 -4.07 2.97
CA GLN A 62 9.66 -4.91 4.15
C GLN A 62 8.51 -5.89 4.40
N VAL A 63 7.26 -5.44 4.30
CA VAL A 63 6.09 -6.31 4.51
C VAL A 63 5.98 -7.34 3.39
N LEU A 64 6.22 -6.94 2.13
CA LEU A 64 6.17 -7.88 1.00
C LEU A 64 7.29 -8.92 1.06
N ALA A 65 8.47 -8.57 1.56
CA ALA A 65 9.60 -9.49 1.72
C ALA A 65 9.33 -10.63 2.71
N GLN A 66 8.34 -10.47 3.62
CA GLN A 66 7.91 -11.54 4.54
C GLN A 66 7.17 -12.67 3.83
N TYR A 67 6.81 -12.50 2.56
CA TYR A 67 6.12 -13.50 1.76
C TYR A 67 7.05 -14.03 0.66
N PRO A 68 8.00 -14.93 0.97
CA PRO A 68 8.95 -15.46 -0.03
C PRO A 68 8.28 -16.17 -1.20
N LEU A 69 7.05 -16.66 -1.03
CA LEU A 69 6.21 -17.25 -2.10
C LEU A 69 5.81 -16.23 -3.18
N LEU A 70 5.85 -14.93 -2.88
CA LEU A 70 5.70 -13.87 -3.87
C LEU A 70 6.97 -13.72 -4.73
N ALA A 71 8.17 -13.85 -4.15
CA ALA A 71 9.44 -13.66 -4.85
C ALA A 71 9.63 -14.60 -6.06
N THR A 72 9.03 -15.79 -6.02
CA THR A 72 9.08 -16.77 -7.12
C THR A 72 8.09 -16.47 -8.26
N GLY A 73 7.22 -15.45 -8.16
CA GLY A 73 6.20 -15.13 -9.16
C GLY A 73 5.88 -13.63 -9.38
N CYS A 74 6.63 -12.69 -8.80
CA CYS A 74 6.13 -11.32 -8.53
C CYS A 74 6.26 -10.22 -9.59
N ILE A 75 6.54 -10.50 -10.86
CA ILE A 75 6.72 -9.41 -11.85
C ILE A 75 5.40 -8.63 -12.14
N MET A 76 4.22 -9.14 -11.76
CA MET A 76 2.94 -8.58 -12.21
C MET A 76 2.29 -7.50 -11.30
N ALA A 77 2.66 -7.41 -10.01
CA ALA A 77 1.92 -6.57 -9.04
C ALA A 77 2.15 -5.05 -9.20
N ALA A 78 3.31 -4.64 -9.73
CA ALA A 78 3.66 -3.23 -9.90
C ALA A 78 2.76 -2.48 -10.89
N VAL A 79 2.13 -3.20 -11.83
CA VAL A 79 1.32 -2.60 -12.91
C VAL A 79 -0.04 -2.10 -12.41
N HIS A 80 -0.61 -2.72 -11.38
CA HIS A 80 -1.97 -2.39 -10.94
C HIS A 80 -2.04 -1.16 -10.02
N TRP A 81 -0.99 -0.92 -9.21
CA TRP A 81 -0.88 0.28 -8.37
C TRP A 81 -0.77 1.57 -9.21
N ALA A 82 0.02 1.54 -10.29
CA ALA A 82 0.12 2.66 -11.24
C ALA A 82 -1.24 2.95 -11.91
N ALA A 83 -2.00 1.90 -12.25
CA ALA A 83 -3.32 2.05 -12.84
C ALA A 83 -4.38 2.60 -11.85
N TRP A 84 -4.31 2.23 -10.57
CA TRP A 84 -5.23 2.73 -9.54
C TRP A 84 -4.94 4.19 -9.18
N THR A 85 -3.68 4.55 -8.93
CA THR A 85 -3.25 5.94 -8.65
C THR A 85 -3.56 6.92 -9.80
N ALA A 86 -3.41 6.47 -11.05
CA ALA A 86 -3.81 7.27 -12.21
C ALA A 86 -5.34 7.51 -12.29
N ARG A 87 -6.14 6.56 -11.80
CA ARG A 87 -7.61 6.62 -11.84
C ARG A 87 -8.19 7.46 -10.70
N THR A 88 -7.58 7.44 -9.52
CA THR A 88 -7.99 8.30 -8.39
C THR A 88 -7.59 9.77 -8.60
N ARG A 89 -6.45 10.08 -9.22
CA ARG A 89 -6.10 11.47 -9.58
C ARG A 89 -7.09 12.14 -10.53
N ARG A 90 -7.67 11.40 -11.49
CA ARG A 90 -8.65 11.98 -12.44
C ARG A 90 -9.98 12.37 -11.78
N ARG A 91 -10.36 11.75 -10.66
CA ARG A 91 -11.63 12.06 -9.97
C ARG A 91 -11.55 13.24 -9.01
N LEU A 92 -10.37 13.64 -8.59
CA LEU A 92 -10.16 14.76 -7.65
C LEU A 92 -9.91 16.11 -8.34
N LEU A 93 -9.79 16.14 -9.68
CA LEU A 93 -9.46 17.35 -10.46
C LEU A 93 -10.60 17.84 -11.37
N THR A 94 -11.79 17.26 -11.29
CA THR A 94 -12.99 17.82 -11.90
C THR A 94 -13.82 18.50 -10.81
N PRO A 95 -13.79 19.84 -10.70
CA PRO A 95 -14.78 20.55 -9.90
C PRO A 95 -16.15 20.33 -10.53
N ARG A 96 -17.15 20.09 -9.68
CA ARG A 96 -18.57 20.19 -10.09
C ARG A 96 -18.92 21.64 -10.36
#